data_AF-A0AAV6Y432-F1
#
_entry.id   AF-A0AAV6Y432-F1
#
_cell.length_a   1.000
_cell.length_b   1.000
_cell.length_c   1.000
_cell.angle_alpha   90.00
_cell.angle_beta   90.00
_cell.angle_gamma   90.00
#
_symmetry.space_group_name_H-M   'P 1'
#
loop_
_entity.id
_entity.type
_entity.pdbx_description
1 polymer ?
#
loop_
_entity_poly.entity_id
_entity_poly.type
_entity_poly.pdbx_seq_one_letter_code
_entity_poly.pdbx_strand_id
1 'polypeptide(L)'
;MSTGKSQQLLLSFLVKEKCDFSNPLWINCISQMRLKNRRCRRIAMKRRRSIIRPRNAIGNKVRTLKKLVPNCESMGVEGLFRETADYIVALQMRVKLMQDMVNLLSASGDE
;
A
#
# COMPACT_ATOMS: atom_id res chain seq x y z
N MET A 1 -27.14 -16.99 -28.77
CA MET A 1 -26.38 -17.10 -27.51
C MET A 1 -24.89 -16.93 -27.79
N SER A 2 -24.36 -15.70 -27.84
CA SER A 2 -22.91 -15.51 -28.02
C SER A 2 -22.46 -14.13 -27.55
N THR A 3 -22.54 -13.88 -26.25
CA THR A 3 -21.92 -12.72 -25.59
C THR A 3 -21.11 -13.19 -24.38
N GLY A 4 -20.45 -14.35 -24.48
CA GLY A 4 -19.62 -14.89 -23.41
C GLY A 4 -18.13 -14.52 -23.52
N LYS A 5 -17.65 -14.10 -24.70
CA LYS A 5 -16.20 -13.92 -24.95
C LYS A 5 -15.69 -12.53 -24.57
N SER A 6 -16.49 -11.48 -24.75
CA SER A 6 -16.09 -10.10 -24.42
C SER A 6 -15.97 -9.87 -22.91
N GLN A 7 -16.79 -10.56 -22.09
CA GLN A 7 -16.68 -10.45 -20.63
C GLN A 7 -15.46 -11.21 -20.07
N GLN A 8 -15.04 -12.31 -20.70
CA GLN A 8 -13.84 -13.07 -20.30
C GLN A 8 -12.55 -12.24 -20.50
N LEU A 9 -12.49 -11.42 -21.56
CA LEU A 9 -11.33 -10.57 -21.82
C LEU A 9 -11.21 -9.41 -20.82
N LEU A 10 -12.33 -8.81 -20.40
CA LEU A 10 -12.34 -7.76 -19.37
C LEU A 10 -11.85 -8.29 -18.02
N LEU A 11 -12.24 -9.51 -17.63
CA LEU A 11 -11.75 -10.14 -16.40
C LEU A 11 -10.26 -10.51 -16.50
N SER A 12 -9.77 -10.92 -17.67
CA SER A 12 -8.34 -11.18 -17.87
C SER A 12 -7.49 -9.89 -17.81
N PHE A 13 -8.04 -8.74 -18.22
CA PHE A 13 -7.37 -7.44 -18.09
C PHE A 13 -7.34 -6.95 -16.63
N LEU A 14 -8.36 -7.29 -15.83
CA LEU A 14 -8.44 -6.94 -14.41
C LEU A 14 -7.56 -7.79 -13.49
N VAL A 15 -7.20 -9.02 -13.90
CA VAL A 15 -6.39 -9.94 -13.09
C VAL A 15 -4.90 -9.92 -13.49
N LYS A 16 -4.55 -9.25 -14.58
CA LYS A 16 -3.18 -9.23 -15.11
C LYS A 16 -2.44 -7.97 -14.71
N GLU A 17 -2.18 -7.78 -13.42
CA GLU A 17 -1.03 -6.97 -13.02
C GLU A 17 -0.61 -7.28 -11.58
N LYS A 18 0.60 -7.82 -11.47
CA LYS A 18 1.24 -8.10 -10.19
C LYS A 18 1.42 -6.79 -9.45
N CYS A 19 1.15 -6.81 -8.15
CA CYS A 19 1.71 -5.84 -7.23
C CYS A 19 3.24 -5.96 -7.31
N ASP A 20 3.89 -5.19 -8.18
CA ASP A 20 5.35 -5.19 -8.29
C ASP A 20 5.94 -4.41 -7.12
N PHE A 21 6.14 -5.12 -6.01
CA PHE A 21 7.03 -4.69 -4.92
C PHE A 21 8.48 -4.45 -5.40
N SER A 22 8.78 -4.79 -6.66
CA SER A 22 10.02 -4.47 -7.37
C SER A 22 10.19 -2.98 -7.72
N ASN A 23 9.16 -2.15 -7.52
CA ASN A 23 9.28 -0.72 -7.81
C ASN A 23 10.44 -0.09 -7.00
N PRO A 24 11.46 0.49 -7.66
CA PRO A 24 12.68 0.94 -7.00
C PRO A 24 12.42 2.06 -5.97
N LEU A 25 11.33 2.83 -6.14
CA LEU A 25 10.92 3.84 -5.16
C LEU A 25 10.46 3.18 -3.84
N TRP A 26 9.78 2.05 -3.91
CA TRP A 26 9.32 1.29 -2.74
C TRP A 26 10.49 0.61 -2.03
N ILE A 27 11.39 -0.02 -2.79
CA ILE A 27 12.61 -0.64 -2.25
C ILE A 27 13.48 0.40 -1.54
N ASN A 28 13.66 1.57 -2.15
CA ASN A 28 14.47 2.63 -1.58
C ASN A 28 13.78 3.27 -0.36
N CYS A 29 12.48 3.52 -0.40
CA CYS A 29 11.70 4.02 0.74
C CYS A 29 11.78 3.06 1.95
N ILE A 30 11.57 1.75 1.74
CA ILE A 30 11.68 0.73 2.79
C ILE A 30 13.12 0.66 3.33
N SER A 31 14.12 0.78 2.46
CA SER A 31 15.54 0.74 2.85
C SER A 31 15.96 1.99 3.63
N GLN A 32 15.55 3.19 3.20
CA GLN A 32 15.72 4.44 3.92
C GLN A 32 15.06 4.39 5.29
N MET A 33 13.83 3.88 5.38
CA MET A 33 13.12 3.72 6.64
C MET A 33 13.85 2.72 7.57
N ARG A 34 14.40 1.62 7.05
CA ARG A 34 15.24 0.68 7.80
C ARG A 34 16.53 1.34 8.31
N LEU A 35 17.22 2.13 7.50
CA LEU A 35 18.45 2.84 7.88
C LEU A 35 18.20 3.95 8.90
N LYS A 36 17.14 4.75 8.73
CA LYS A 36 16.72 5.79 9.69
C LYS A 36 16.35 5.17 11.03
N ASN A 37 15.61 4.06 11.02
CA ASN A 37 15.26 3.33 12.24
C ASN A 37 16.50 2.68 12.92
N ARG A 38 17.52 2.25 12.15
CA ARG A 38 18.82 1.80 12.70
C ARG A 38 19.62 2.96 13.32
N ARG A 39 19.68 4.12 12.66
CA ARG A 39 20.38 5.32 13.18
C ARG A 39 19.73 5.85 14.46
N CYS A 40 18.40 5.97 14.48
CA CYS A 40 17.65 6.33 15.68
C CYS A 40 17.78 5.29 16.80
N ARG A 41 17.87 3.99 16.46
CA ARG A 41 18.16 2.94 17.45
C ARG A 41 19.55 3.06 18.06
N ARG A 42 20.62 3.31 17.31
CA ARG A 42 21.97 3.48 17.92
C ARG A 42 22.03 4.66 18.88
N ILE A 43 21.41 5.78 18.53
CA ILE A 43 21.32 6.97 19.39
C ILE A 43 20.47 6.67 20.64
N ALA A 44 19.35 5.96 20.49
CA ALA A 44 18.50 5.55 21.61
C ALA A 44 19.13 4.48 22.51
N MET A 45 19.87 3.50 21.95
CA MET A 45 20.53 2.43 22.71
C MET A 45 21.64 2.97 23.62
N LYS A 46 22.32 4.06 23.24
CA LYS A 46 23.31 4.75 24.10
C LYS A 46 22.67 5.44 25.31
N ARG A 47 21.34 5.67 25.30
CA ARG A 47 20.57 6.34 26.36
C ARG A 47 19.56 5.43 27.10
N ARG A 48 19.43 4.14 26.76
CA ARG A 48 18.28 3.29 27.20
C ARG A 48 18.64 1.90 27.72
N ARG A 49 19.67 1.75 28.55
CA ARG A 49 19.77 0.51 29.36
C ARG A 49 18.65 0.41 30.43
N SER A 50 17.79 1.42 30.61
CA SER A 50 16.92 1.50 31.79
C SER A 50 15.39 1.54 31.62
N ILE A 51 14.74 1.84 30.47
CA ILE A 51 13.32 2.30 30.56
C ILE A 51 12.20 1.58 29.77
N ILE A 52 12.35 0.99 28.56
CA ILE A 52 11.12 0.67 27.77
C ILE A 52 11.12 -0.73 27.14
N ARG A 53 10.33 -1.62 27.75
CA ARG A 53 9.94 -2.93 27.21
C ARG A 53 9.28 -2.80 25.83
N PRO A 54 9.58 -3.67 24.85
CA PRO A 54 9.00 -3.63 23.50
C PRO A 54 7.56 -4.19 23.47
N ARG A 55 6.74 -3.96 24.50
CA ARG A 55 5.53 -4.76 24.73
C ARG A 55 4.43 -4.53 23.68
N ASN A 56 4.39 -3.37 23.01
CA ASN A 56 3.24 -2.98 22.16
C ASN A 56 3.62 -2.50 20.74
N ALA A 57 4.74 -2.95 20.17
CA ALA A 57 5.13 -2.53 18.82
C ALA A 57 4.06 -2.84 17.75
N ILE A 58 3.36 -3.98 17.90
CA ILE A 58 2.26 -4.40 17.01
C ILE A 58 1.05 -3.48 17.20
N GLY A 59 0.67 -3.17 18.44
CA GLY A 59 -0.45 -2.26 18.73
C GLY A 59 -0.26 -0.88 18.12
N ASN A 60 0.96 -0.35 18.12
CA ASN A 60 1.26 0.94 17.48
C ASN A 60 1.11 0.89 15.95
N LYS A 61 1.48 -0.24 15.32
CA LYS A 61 1.27 -0.45 13.88
C LYS A 61 -0.21 -0.55 13.55
N VAL A 62 -0.99 -1.32 14.33
CA VAL A 62 -2.44 -1.44 14.16
C VAL A 62 -3.13 -0.07 14.33
N ARG A 63 -2.74 0.72 15.33
CA ARG A 63 -3.23 2.11 15.50
C ARG A 63 -2.90 3.00 14.32
N THR A 64 -1.71 2.83 13.74
CA THR A 64 -1.31 3.61 12.55
C THR A 64 -2.16 3.21 11.35
N LEU A 65 -2.37 1.90 11.15
CA LEU A 65 -3.18 1.39 10.04
C LEU A 65 -4.63 1.89 10.11
N LYS A 66 -5.23 1.89 11.31
CA LYS A 66 -6.58 2.45 11.53
C LYS A 66 -6.74 3.92 11.11
N LYS A 67 -5.68 4.71 11.16
CA LYS A 67 -5.70 6.13 10.73
C LYS A 67 -5.54 6.30 9.23
N LEU A 68 -4.98 5.32 8.54
CA LEU A 68 -4.72 5.36 7.10
C LEU A 68 -5.91 4.83 6.30
N VAL A 69 -6.62 3.86 6.86
CA VAL A 69 -7.74 3.22 6.19
C VAL A 69 -9.05 3.88 6.62
N PRO A 70 -9.88 4.34 5.68
CA PRO A 70 -11.16 4.99 6.00
C PRO A 70 -12.08 4.03 6.78
N ASN A 71 -12.95 4.59 7.64
CA ASN A 71 -13.99 3.85 8.39
C ASN A 71 -13.51 2.77 9.37
N CYS A 72 -12.23 2.80 9.77
CA CYS A 72 -11.61 1.71 10.54
C CYS A 72 -11.42 1.95 12.04
N GLU A 73 -11.83 3.11 12.57
CA GLU A 73 -11.46 3.51 13.94
C GLU A 73 -11.97 2.54 15.02
N SER A 74 -13.23 2.11 14.91
CA SER A 74 -13.91 1.21 15.84
C SER A 74 -13.80 -0.27 15.48
N MET A 75 -13.19 -0.62 14.35
CA MET A 75 -13.17 -1.99 13.82
C MET A 75 -12.14 -2.89 14.54
N GLY A 76 -12.48 -4.18 14.66
CA GLY A 76 -11.55 -5.23 15.14
C GLY A 76 -10.38 -5.45 14.17
N VAL A 77 -9.36 -6.19 14.61
CA VAL A 77 -8.11 -6.37 13.83
C VAL A 77 -8.34 -7.16 12.54
N GLU A 78 -9.18 -8.20 12.58
CA GLU A 78 -9.58 -8.99 11.39
C GLU A 78 -10.26 -8.11 10.33
N GLY A 79 -11.29 -7.36 10.73
CA GLY A 79 -12.02 -6.47 9.83
C GLY A 79 -11.11 -5.37 9.26
N LEU A 80 -10.22 -4.81 10.08
CA LEU A 80 -9.24 -3.82 9.65
C LEU A 80 -8.39 -4.34 8.50
N PHE A 81 -7.88 -5.58 8.57
CA PHE A 81 -7.05 -6.13 7.50
C PHE A 81 -7.84 -6.41 6.23
N ARG A 82 -9.09 -6.86 6.35
CA ARG A 82 -9.98 -7.03 5.19
C ARG A 82 -10.23 -5.69 4.48
N GLU A 83 -10.65 -4.68 5.22
CA GLU A 83 -10.92 -3.34 4.68
C GLU A 83 -9.64 -2.71 4.10
N THR A 84 -8.49 -2.97 4.73
CA THR A 84 -7.18 -2.53 4.20
C THR A 84 -6.91 -3.16 2.84
N ALA A 85 -7.17 -4.47 2.67
CA ALA A 85 -6.94 -5.16 1.41
C ALA A 85 -7.83 -4.58 0.30
N ASP A 86 -9.12 -4.39 0.61
CA ASP A 86 -10.08 -3.78 -0.32
C ASP A 86 -9.67 -2.35 -0.70
N TYR A 87 -9.22 -1.55 0.28
CA TYR A 87 -8.75 -0.19 0.04
C TYR A 87 -7.48 -0.11 -0.80
N ILE A 88 -6.54 -1.05 -0.62
CA ILE A 88 -5.33 -1.13 -1.46
C ILE A 88 -5.72 -1.38 -2.93
N VAL A 89 -6.62 -2.32 -3.19
CA VAL A 89 -7.09 -2.62 -4.55
C VAL A 89 -7.79 -1.40 -5.15
N ALA A 90 -8.67 -0.74 -4.40
CA ALA A 90 -9.36 0.47 -4.86
C ALA A 90 -8.37 1.60 -5.21
N LEU A 91 -7.33 1.81 -4.40
CA LEU A 91 -6.30 2.81 -4.68
C LEU A 91 -5.50 2.46 -5.93
N GLN A 92 -5.11 1.19 -6.10
CA GLN A 92 -4.39 0.74 -7.29
C GLN A 92 -5.20 0.98 -8.56
N MET A 93 -6.48 0.63 -8.57
CA MET A 93 -7.36 0.89 -9.71
C MET A 93 -7.47 2.38 -10.04
N ARG A 94 -7.61 3.24 -9.03
CA ARG A 94 -7.68 4.69 -9.23
C ARG A 94 -6.40 5.25 -9.86
N VAL A 95 -5.24 4.83 -9.37
CA VAL A 95 -3.95 5.26 -9.94
C VAL A 95 -3.81 4.78 -11.38
N LYS A 96 -4.19 3.54 -11.67
CA LYS A 96 -4.15 2.99 -13.04
C LYS A 96 -5.04 3.79 -13.99
N LEU A 97 -6.26 4.08 -13.60
CA LEU A 97 -7.18 4.91 -14.41
C LEU A 97 -6.61 6.31 -14.66
N MET A 98 -6.00 6.94 -13.64
CA MET A 98 -5.35 8.25 -13.82
C MET A 98 -4.17 8.17 -14.79
N GLN A 99 -3.37 7.10 -14.71
CA GLN A 99 -2.26 6.86 -15.64
C GLN A 99 -2.78 6.68 -17.08
N ASP A 100 -3.83 5.90 -17.27
CA ASP A 100 -4.45 5.65 -18.56
C ASP A 100 -5.04 6.93 -19.16
N MET A 101 -5.72 7.75 -18.34
CA MET A 101 -6.23 9.05 -18.77
C MET A 101 -5.11 9.98 -19.21
N VAL A 102 -3.99 10.04 -18.48
CA VAL A 102 -2.82 10.85 -18.86
C VAL A 102 -2.21 10.34 -20.16
N ASN A 103 -2.08 9.03 -20.34
CA ASN A 103 -1.55 8.44 -21.56
C ASN A 103 -2.45 8.75 -22.78
N LEU A 104 -3.77 8.64 -22.60
CA LEU A 104 -4.74 8.97 -23.65
C LEU A 104 -4.65 10.44 -24.06
N LEU A 105 -4.60 11.36 -23.08
CA LEU A 105 -4.49 12.80 -23.34
C LEU A 105 -3.14 13.17 -23.96
N SER A 106 -2.07 12.50 -23.56
CA SER A 106 -0.73 12.76 -24.12
C SER A 106 -0.62 12.27 -25.57
N ALA A 107 -1.22 11.12 -25.90
CA ALA A 107 -1.22 10.59 -27.27
C ALA A 107 -2.00 11.45 -28.28
N SER A 108 -2.94 12.28 -27.81
CA SER A 108 -3.68 13.24 -28.66
C SER A 108 -3.02 14.60 -28.81
N GLY A 109 -1.90 14.86 -28.14
CA GLY A 109 -1.21 16.16 -28.14
C GLY A 109 0.01 16.24 -29.08
N ASP A 110 0.29 15.20 -29.85
CA ASP A 110 1.44 15.09 -30.76
C ASP A 110 1.07 15.34 -32.25
N GLU A 111 -0.03 16.04 -32.53
CA GLU A 111 -0.34 16.63 -33.87
C GLU A 111 0.02 18.12 -33.95
#